data_AF-A0A945TKE6-F1
#
_entry.id   AF-A0A945TKE6-F1
#
_cell.length_a   1.000
_cell.length_b   1.000
_cell.length_c   1.000
_cell.angle_alpha   90.00
_cell.angle_beta   90.00
_cell.angle_gamma   90.00
#
_symmetry.space_group_name_H-M   'P 1'
#
loop_
_entity.id
_entity.type
_entity.pdbx_description
1 polymer ?
#
loop_
_entity_poly.entity_id
_entity_poly.type
_entity_poly.pdbx_seq_one_letter_code
_entity_poly.pdbx_strand_id
1 'polypeptide(L)'
;MPSLAIVKETGTETLAPLPIYTATTQNIVDALSSRHYVPAALNDELSSRIFDAYIGDLDPSRSYFLQSDIDEFEQYRYKMDDALKRGNLSPAF
;
A
#
# COMPACT_ATOMS: atom_id res chain seq x y z
N MET A 1 11.32 33.70 -24.32
CA MET A 1 11.08 34.03 -22.91
C MET A 1 10.15 32.97 -22.33
N PRO A 2 10.64 31.98 -21.58
CA PRO A 2 9.80 30.94 -21.00
C PRO A 2 9.08 31.45 -19.73
N SER A 3 7.79 31.17 -19.66
CA SER A 3 6.88 31.55 -18.58
C SER A 3 7.07 30.65 -17.36
N LEU A 4 7.31 31.26 -16.20
CA LEU A 4 7.32 30.60 -14.90
C LEU A 4 5.89 30.18 -14.53
N ALA A 5 5.57 28.90 -14.65
CA ALA A 5 4.34 28.33 -14.11
C ALA A 5 4.58 27.84 -12.67
N ILE A 6 4.17 28.68 -11.74
CA ILE A 6 3.69 28.44 -10.36
C ILE A 6 3.94 27.03 -9.80
N VAL A 7 4.87 26.95 -8.84
CA VAL A 7 4.97 25.85 -7.88
C VAL A 7 3.68 25.86 -7.05
N LYS A 8 2.85 24.83 -7.19
CA LYS A 8 1.66 24.65 -6.36
C LYS A 8 2.14 24.15 -4.99
N GLU A 9 2.21 25.05 -4.02
CA GLU A 9 2.33 24.75 -2.59
C GLU A 9 1.33 23.64 -2.21
N THR A 10 1.81 22.42 -1.94
CA THR A 10 0.97 21.30 -1.49
C THR A 10 1.06 21.19 0.02
N GLY A 11 0.30 22.05 0.70
CA GLY A 11 -0.02 21.88 2.11
C GLY A 11 -0.96 20.69 2.28
N THR A 12 -0.53 19.68 3.06
CA THR A 12 -1.32 18.60 3.70
C THR A 12 -2.71 18.32 3.13
N GLU A 13 -2.82 17.92 1.86
CA GLU A 13 -4.05 17.30 1.35
C GLU A 13 -4.07 15.85 1.85
N THR A 14 -5.09 15.48 2.62
CA THR A 14 -5.26 14.09 3.11
C THR A 14 -5.33 13.14 1.92
N LEU A 15 -4.40 12.18 1.86
CA LEU A 15 -4.39 11.17 0.82
C LEU A 15 -5.62 10.27 0.99
N ALA A 16 -6.39 10.10 -0.10
CA ALA A 16 -7.54 9.22 -0.12
C ALA A 16 -7.52 8.38 -1.40
N PRO A 17 -7.93 7.10 -1.34
CA PRO A 17 -7.99 6.27 -2.52
C PRO A 17 -9.03 6.79 -3.50
N LEU A 18 -8.66 6.88 -4.78
CA LEU A 18 -9.63 7.15 -5.85
C LEU A 18 -10.57 5.96 -6.04
N PRO A 19 -11.84 6.17 -6.45
CA PRO A 19 -12.82 5.08 -6.64
C PRO A 19 -12.35 3.97 -7.59
N ILE A 20 -11.47 4.30 -8.54
CA ILE A 20 -10.92 3.34 -9.52
C ILE A 20 -9.92 2.36 -8.89
N TYR A 21 -9.28 2.71 -7.78
CA TYR A 21 -8.24 1.87 -7.17
C TYR A 21 -8.78 0.59 -6.55
N THR A 22 -10.02 0.59 -6.04
CA THR A 22 -10.69 -0.63 -5.55
C THR A 22 -10.80 -1.69 -6.65
N ALA A 23 -11.39 -1.33 -7.79
CA ALA A 23 -11.57 -2.26 -8.91
C ALA A 23 -10.21 -2.68 -9.51
N THR A 24 -9.26 -1.76 -9.56
CA THR A 24 -7.90 -2.05 -10.05
C THR A 24 -7.20 -3.06 -9.16
N THR A 25 -7.30 -2.90 -7.83
CA THR A 25 -6.71 -3.80 -6.84
C THR A 25 -7.27 -5.21 -6.98
N GLN A 26 -8.59 -5.35 -7.09
CA GLN A 26 -9.23 -6.66 -7.29
C GLN A 26 -8.74 -7.33 -8.57
N ASN A 27 -8.67 -6.60 -9.68
CA ASN A 27 -8.15 -7.13 -10.94
C ASN A 27 -6.68 -7.59 -10.83
N ILE A 28 -5.84 -6.87 -10.08
CA ILE A 28 -4.45 -7.25 -9.84
C ILE A 28 -4.38 -8.53 -9.00
N VAL A 29 -5.16 -8.62 -7.92
CA VAL A 29 -5.23 -9.81 -7.05
C VAL A 29 -5.70 -11.04 -7.83
N ASP A 30 -6.73 -10.88 -8.67
CA ASP A 30 -7.26 -11.94 -9.52
C ASP A 30 -6.25 -12.38 -10.57
N ALA A 31 -5.55 -11.44 -11.21
CA ALA A 31 -4.51 -11.74 -12.19
C ALA A 31 -3.32 -12.48 -11.55
N LEU A 32 -2.89 -12.06 -10.36
CA LEU A 32 -1.84 -12.76 -9.61
C LEU A 32 -2.29 -14.17 -9.23
N SER A 33 -3.53 -14.33 -8.76
CA SER A 33 -4.04 -15.64 -8.33
C SER A 33 -4.25 -16.62 -9.50
N SER A 34 -4.68 -16.12 -10.67
CA SER A 34 -5.04 -16.96 -11.83
C SER A 34 -3.92 -17.17 -12.84
N ARG A 35 -2.96 -16.25 -12.95
CA ARG A 35 -1.94 -16.26 -14.02
C ARG A 35 -0.51 -16.33 -13.50
N HIS A 36 -0.26 -16.18 -12.20
CA HIS A 36 1.10 -16.27 -11.69
C HIS A 36 1.59 -17.72 -11.71
N TYR A 37 2.81 -17.91 -12.21
CA TYR A 37 3.42 -19.24 -12.36
C TYR A 37 3.63 -19.93 -11.01
N VAL A 38 3.97 -19.15 -9.98
CA VAL A 38 4.04 -19.63 -8.59
C VAL A 38 2.66 -19.46 -7.98
N PRO A 39 1.97 -20.53 -7.55
CA PRO A 39 0.70 -20.39 -6.86
C PRO A 39 0.96 -19.80 -5.47
N ALA A 40 0.84 -18.48 -5.36
CA ALA A 40 0.91 -17.77 -4.10
C ALA A 40 -0.53 -17.57 -3.60
N ALA A 41 -0.89 -18.28 -2.53
CA ALA A 41 -2.12 -17.99 -1.83
C ALA A 41 -1.97 -16.63 -1.14
N LEU A 42 -2.92 -15.72 -1.37
CA LEU A 42 -3.01 -14.49 -0.60
C LEU A 42 -3.47 -14.88 0.82
N ASN A 43 -2.52 -15.08 1.72
CA ASN A 43 -2.70 -15.58 3.09
C ASN A 43 -1.87 -14.72 4.07
N ASP A 44 -2.00 -15.00 5.36
CA ASP A 44 -1.31 -14.28 6.45
C ASP A 44 0.22 -14.24 6.25
N GLU A 45 0.81 -15.29 5.69
CA GLU A 45 2.25 -15.35 5.40
C GLU A 45 2.64 -14.34 4.31
N LEU A 46 1.90 -14.30 3.20
CA LEU A 46 2.14 -13.33 2.14
C LEU A 46 1.81 -11.91 2.61
N SER A 47 0.74 -11.75 3.40
CA SER A 47 0.36 -10.47 4.03
C SER A 47 1.52 -9.88 4.84
N SER A 48 2.15 -10.71 5.68
CA SER A 48 3.30 -10.28 6.49
C SER A 48 4.47 -9.82 5.61
N ARG A 49 4.76 -10.53 4.51
CA ARG A 49 5.84 -10.14 3.58
C ARG A 49 5.51 -8.84 2.85
N ILE A 50 4.25 -8.65 2.45
CA ILE A 50 3.78 -7.41 1.82
C ILE A 50 3.91 -6.24 2.81
N PHE A 51 3.57 -6.44 4.08
CA PHE A 51 3.71 -5.42 5.13
C PHE A 51 5.17 -4.99 5.29
N ASP A 52 6.09 -5.95 5.44
CA ASP A 52 7.52 -5.65 5.59
C ASP A 52 8.08 -4.91 4.35
N ALA A 53 7.67 -5.31 3.15
CA ALA A 53 8.04 -4.65 1.91
C ALA A 53 7.47 -3.23 1.83
N TYR A 54 6.20 -3.04 2.22
CA TYR A 54 5.54 -1.73 2.19
C TYR A 54 6.22 -0.72 3.12
N ILE A 55 6.52 -1.10 4.36
CA ILE A 55 7.28 -0.24 5.29
C ILE A 55 8.70 0.03 4.76
N GLY A 56 9.34 -0.99 4.18
CA GLY A 56 10.65 -0.85 3.56
C GLY A 56 10.67 0.11 2.38
N ASP A 57 9.62 0.12 1.55
CA ASP A 57 9.48 1.03 0.41
C ASP A 57 9.14 2.45 0.84
N LEU A 58 8.38 2.61 1.94
CA LEU A 58 8.05 3.92 2.52
C LEU A 58 9.25 4.60 3.19
N ASP A 59 10.09 3.84 3.90
CA ASP A 59 11.29 4.37 4.54
C ASP A 59 12.50 3.40 4.43
N PRO A 60 13.15 3.36 3.25
CA PRO A 60 14.31 2.50 3.05
C PRO A 60 15.50 2.86 3.96
N SER A 61 15.59 4.14 4.32
CA SER A 61 16.67 4.69 5.14
C SER A 61 16.44 4.56 6.66
N ARG A 62 15.21 4.20 7.07
CA ARG A 62 14.75 4.17 8.46
C ARG A 62 14.96 5.51 9.19
N SER A 63 14.74 6.62 8.49
CA SER A 63 14.95 7.98 9.02
C SER A 63 13.66 8.70 9.42
N TYR A 64 12.48 8.16 9.05
CA TYR A 64 11.20 8.83 9.20
C TYR A 64 10.31 8.19 10.27
N PHE A 65 10.24 6.86 10.35
CA PHE A 65 9.38 6.18 11.31
C PHE A 65 10.09 5.89 12.63
N LEU A 66 9.38 6.08 13.74
CA LEU A 66 9.79 5.58 15.05
C LEU A 66 9.40 4.11 15.22
N GLN A 67 10.06 3.42 16.16
CA GLN A 67 9.66 2.05 16.51
C GLN A 67 8.21 1.99 16.99
N SER A 68 7.74 3.00 17.73
CA SER A 68 6.34 3.09 18.16
C SER A 68 5.35 3.15 17.00
N ASP A 69 5.72 3.81 15.90
CA ASP A 69 4.85 3.95 14.73
C ASP A 69 4.76 2.60 14.01
N ILE A 70 5.89 1.90 13.88
CA ILE A 70 5.93 0.54 13.33
C ILE A 70 5.09 -0.41 14.19
N ASP A 71 5.23 -0.35 15.52
CA ASP A 71 4.47 -1.18 16.46
C ASP A 71 2.95 -0.91 16.36
N GLU A 72 2.54 0.33 16.04
CA GLU A 72 1.14 0.65 15.76
C GLU A 72 0.67 0.04 14.43
N PHE A 73 1.53 0.01 13.41
CA PHE A 73 1.22 -0.56 12.10
C PHE A 73 1.19 -2.10 12.09
N GLU A 74 1.85 -2.76 13.05
CA GLU A 74 1.84 -4.23 13.20
C GLU A 74 0.42 -4.82 13.25
N GLN A 75 -0.58 -4.06 13.69
CA GLN A 75 -1.99 -4.49 13.67
C GLN A 75 -2.53 -4.84 12.27
N TYR A 76 -1.86 -4.35 11.21
CA TYR A 76 -2.22 -4.58 9.81
C TYR A 76 -1.43 -5.70 9.15
N ARG A 77 -0.37 -6.23 9.80
CA ARG A 77 0.53 -7.24 9.24
C ARG A 77 -0.20 -8.44 8.62
N TYR A 78 -1.27 -8.90 9.25
CA TYR A 78 -2.10 -10.04 8.81
C TYR A 78 -3.48 -9.64 8.28
N LYS A 79 -3.70 -8.35 8.01
CA LYS A 79 -4.99 -7.84 7.50
C LYS A 79 -4.88 -7.30 6.08
N MET A 80 -3.67 -7.17 5.55
CA MET A 80 -3.45 -6.61 4.21
C MET A 80 -3.95 -7.54 3.11
N ASP A 81 -3.76 -8.86 3.21
CA ASP A 81 -4.32 -9.80 2.23
C ASP A 81 -5.85 -9.70 2.16
N ASP A 82 -6.45 -9.61 3.33
CA ASP A 82 -7.88 -9.54 3.57
C ASP A 82 -8.46 -8.22 3.03
N ALA A 83 -7.72 -7.13 3.20
CA ALA A 83 -8.02 -5.82 2.64
C ALA A 83 -7.89 -5.81 1.10
N LEU A 84 -6.82 -6.40 0.56
CA LEU A 84 -6.56 -6.51 -0.89
C LEU A 84 -7.65 -7.34 -1.60
N LYS A 85 -8.05 -8.48 -1.05
CA LYS A 85 -9.18 -9.29 -1.57
C LYS A 85 -10.47 -8.49 -1.64
N ARG A 86 -10.73 -7.67 -0.62
CA ARG A 86 -11.93 -6.82 -0.54
C ARG A 86 -11.82 -5.53 -1.35
N GLY A 87 -10.65 -5.23 -1.92
CA GLY A 87 -10.37 -3.94 -2.57
C GLY A 87 -10.42 -2.75 -1.59
N ASN A 88 -10.27 -3.01 -0.30
CA ASN A 88 -10.22 -2.00 0.74
C ASN A 88 -8.78 -1.50 0.88
N LEU A 89 -8.56 -0.22 0.56
CA LEU A 89 -7.23 0.40 0.59
C LEU A 89 -7.02 1.28 1.82
N SER A 90 -8.00 1.39 2.72
CA SER A 90 -7.88 2.20 3.94
C SER A 90 -6.66 1.89 4.82
N PRO A 91 -6.13 0.64 4.90
CA PRO A 91 -4.91 0.40 5.68
C PRO A 91 -3.63 1.02 5.09
N ALA A 92 -3.67 1.47 3.83
CA ALA A 92 -2.50 1.97 3.09
C ALA A 92 -2.57 3.49 2.80
N PHE A 93 -3.59 4.19 3.31
CA PHE A 93 -3.85 5.62 3.13
C PHE A 93 -4.24 6.24 4.47
#